data_AF-A0AA39MXC5-F1
#
_entry.id   AF-A0AA39MXC5-F1
#
_cell.length_a   1.000
_cell.length_b   1.000
_cell.length_c   1.000
_cell.angle_alpha   90.00
_cell.angle_beta   90.00
_cell.angle_gamma   90.00
#
_symmetry.space_group_name_H-M   'P 1'
#
loop_
_entity.id
_entity.type
_entity.pdbx_description
1 polymer ?
#
loop_
_entity_poly.entity_id
_entity_poly.type
_entity_poly.pdbx_seq_one_letter_code
_entity_poly.pdbx_strand_id
1 'polypeptide(L)'
;MDFVLSTADDLLLDKVWAHILPLYTNTTTFEQQQWELPLTFPPASSWPRDYIPRQIISLSVLTLIGIFALYFIFAWLSYRFIFNHDMMRHPKFLPNQVRLEIMTSVRAFPVMTLLTLPWFEAEVLGYSKLYDGLDTYGWPYLFASIPLFLLFTDYCIYWVHRWLHVPFIYKVLHKPHHKWIIPSPWSSHAFHPVDGYLQSVPYHLFTVINGPAHHTLHHIYFTVNYGQYFTWADRVGNSYRQPEKSLDPLLEVQLKGNKKEQ
;
A
#
# COMPACT_ATOMS: atom_id res chain seq x y z
N MET A 1 -4.43 1.10 1.05
CA MET A 1 -5.09 0.90 -0.25
C MET A 1 -6.51 0.40 -0.14
N ASP A 2 -6.86 -0.51 0.78
CA ASP A 2 -8.23 -1.04 0.90
C ASP A 2 -9.27 0.07 1.12
N PHE A 3 -9.09 0.85 2.19
CA PHE A 3 -9.92 2.04 2.48
C PHE A 3 -10.00 3.03 1.31
N VAL A 4 -8.90 3.23 0.57
CA VAL A 4 -8.86 4.17 -0.57
C VAL A 4 -9.66 3.63 -1.74
N LEU A 5 -9.51 2.34 -2.05
CA LEU A 5 -10.22 1.68 -3.13
C LEU A 5 -11.72 1.63 -2.84
N SER A 6 -12.13 1.24 -1.63
CA SER A 6 -13.55 1.18 -1.25
C SER A 6 -14.20 2.57 -1.29
N THR A 7 -13.54 3.59 -0.76
CA THR A 7 -14.01 4.98 -0.85
C THR A 7 -14.11 5.45 -2.31
N ALA A 8 -13.13 5.11 -3.15
CA ALA A 8 -13.15 5.45 -4.56
C ALA A 8 -14.27 4.72 -5.32
N ASP A 9 -14.55 3.46 -4.99
CA ASP A 9 -15.69 2.69 -5.51
C ASP A 9 -17.01 3.38 -5.20
N ASP A 10 -17.23 3.77 -3.94
CA ASP A 10 -18.46 4.44 -3.50
C ASP A 10 -18.67 5.80 -4.18
N LEU A 11 -17.60 6.58 -4.33
CA LEU A 11 -17.71 7.94 -4.86
C LEU A 11 -17.77 7.98 -6.40
N LEU A 12 -17.00 7.10 -7.06
CA LEU A 12 -16.70 7.25 -8.49
C LEU A 12 -16.60 5.92 -9.27
N LEU A 13 -15.78 4.97 -8.83
CA LEU A 13 -15.38 3.84 -9.69
C LEU A 13 -16.55 2.93 -10.04
N ASP A 14 -17.54 2.73 -9.16
CA ASP A 14 -18.74 1.98 -9.52
C ASP A 14 -19.45 2.57 -10.74
N LYS A 15 -19.59 3.89 -10.81
CA LYS A 15 -20.21 4.58 -11.94
C LYS A 15 -19.39 4.44 -13.21
N VAL A 16 -18.05 4.52 -13.09
CA VAL A 16 -17.12 4.37 -14.21
C VAL A 16 -17.19 2.94 -14.76
N TRP A 17 -17.10 1.92 -13.90
CA TRP A 17 -17.15 0.52 -14.30
C TRP A 17 -18.53 0.11 -14.83
N ALA A 18 -19.62 0.65 -14.29
CA ALA A 18 -20.96 0.43 -14.83
C ALA A 18 -21.16 1.09 -16.20
N HIS A 19 -20.48 2.20 -16.49
CA HIS A 19 -20.53 2.85 -17.79
C HIS A 19 -19.68 2.10 -18.85
N ILE A 20 -18.47 1.66 -18.49
CA ILE A 20 -17.53 0.99 -19.41
C ILE A 20 -17.94 -0.48 -19.64
N LEU A 21 -18.35 -1.17 -18.58
CA LEU A 21 -18.73 -2.59 -18.59
C LEU A 21 -20.08 -2.77 -17.87
N PRO A 22 -21.20 -2.31 -18.46
CA PRO A 22 -22.51 -2.46 -17.84
C PRO A 22 -22.89 -3.93 -17.65
N LEU A 23 -23.56 -4.23 -16.54
CA LEU A 23 -24.19 -5.53 -16.32
C LEU A 23 -25.50 -5.59 -17.12
N TYR A 24 -25.53 -6.43 -18.15
CA TYR A 24 -26.75 -6.71 -18.90
C TYR A 24 -27.48 -7.87 -18.23
N THR A 25 -28.52 -7.57 -17.44
CA THR A 25 -29.48 -8.59 -17.02
C THR A 25 -30.43 -8.85 -18.17
N ASN A 26 -30.41 -10.06 -18.75
CA ASN A 26 -31.50 -10.50 -19.62
C ASN A 26 -32.77 -10.51 -18.77
N THR A 27 -33.69 -9.59 -19.03
CA THR A 27 -35.02 -9.60 -18.44
C THR A 27 -35.75 -10.82 -18.98
N THR A 28 -35.62 -11.98 -18.33
CA THR A 28 -36.66 -13.01 -18.45
C THR A 28 -37.89 -12.45 -17.78
N THR A 29 -38.80 -11.88 -18.57
CA THR A 29 -40.15 -11.52 -18.13
C THR A 29 -40.88 -12.79 -17.72
N PHE A 30 -40.82 -13.13 -16.44
CA PHE A 30 -41.89 -13.90 -15.83
C PHE A 30 -43.05 -12.93 -15.64
N GLU A 31 -44.09 -13.08 -16.46
CA GLU A 31 -45.39 -12.43 -16.24
C GLU A 31 -45.97 -12.93 -14.91
N GLN A 32 -45.60 -12.29 -13.80
CA GLN A 32 -46.39 -12.33 -12.59
C GLN A 32 -46.91 -10.93 -12.30
N GLN A 33 -48.20 -10.83 -12.57
CA GLN A 33 -49.07 -9.70 -12.33
C GLN A 33 -48.94 -9.15 -10.89
N GLN A 34 -48.99 -7.82 -10.83
CA GLN A 34 -49.31 -6.93 -9.70
C GLN A 34 -48.15 -6.28 -8.92
N TRP A 35 -48.09 -4.94 -9.10
CA TRP A 35 -47.30 -3.90 -8.40
C TRP A 35 -45.89 -3.62 -8.95
N GLU A 36 -45.81 -3.00 -10.12
CA GLU A 36 -44.58 -2.39 -10.64
C GLU A 36 -44.31 -1.05 -9.93
N LEU A 37 -43.57 -1.09 -8.81
CA LEU A 37 -42.69 0.04 -8.50
C LEU A 37 -41.55 -0.02 -9.52
N PRO A 38 -41.23 1.06 -10.26
CA PRO A 38 -40.01 1.07 -11.06
C PRO A 38 -38.82 0.99 -10.10
N LEU A 39 -38.34 -0.23 -9.85
CA LEU A 39 -37.07 -0.47 -9.19
C LEU A 39 -35.99 -0.08 -10.20
N THR A 40 -35.63 1.20 -10.22
CA THR A 40 -34.42 1.66 -10.89
C THR A 40 -33.23 1.18 -10.07
N PHE A 41 -32.69 0.02 -10.45
CA PHE A 41 -31.41 -0.42 -9.92
C PHE A 41 -30.34 0.58 -10.37
N PRO A 42 -29.43 1.00 -9.46
CA PRO A 42 -28.28 1.79 -9.88
C PRO A 42 -27.51 1.03 -10.96
N PRO A 43 -26.92 1.72 -11.96
CA PRO A 43 -26.09 1.08 -12.97
C PRO A 43 -25.02 0.20 -12.29
N ALA A 44 -25.03 -1.08 -12.61
CA ALA A 44 -24.09 -2.05 -12.07
C ALA A 44 -23.06 -2.43 -13.15
N SER A 45 -21.83 -2.72 -12.73
CA SER A 45 -20.82 -3.27 -13.63
C SER A 45 -20.92 -4.79 -13.73
N SER A 46 -20.61 -5.34 -14.90
CA SER A 46 -20.35 -6.77 -15.09
C SER A 46 -19.17 -7.27 -14.26
N TRP A 47 -18.24 -6.38 -13.86
CA TRP A 47 -17.12 -6.71 -12.98
C TRP A 47 -17.42 -6.27 -11.54
N PRO A 48 -17.69 -7.21 -10.62
CA PRO A 48 -17.96 -6.89 -9.23
C PRO A 48 -16.69 -6.37 -8.53
N ARG A 49 -16.86 -5.71 -7.37
CA ARG A 49 -15.77 -5.03 -6.64
C ARG A 49 -14.65 -5.99 -6.20
N ASP A 50 -14.98 -7.24 -5.93
CA ASP A 50 -14.06 -8.32 -5.54
C ASP A 50 -13.32 -8.96 -6.73
N TYR A 51 -13.63 -8.56 -7.97
CA TYR A 51 -12.96 -9.09 -9.15
C TYR A 51 -11.54 -8.52 -9.29
N ILE A 52 -10.54 -9.39 -9.14
CA ILE A 52 -9.10 -9.04 -9.13
C ILE A 52 -8.67 -8.14 -10.30
N PRO A 53 -9.03 -8.40 -11.57
CA PRO A 53 -8.68 -7.49 -12.67
C PRO A 53 -9.26 -6.08 -12.53
N ARG A 54 -10.49 -5.93 -11.99
CA ARG A 54 -11.07 -4.62 -11.69
C ARG A 54 -10.25 -3.90 -10.63
N GLN A 55 -9.89 -4.60 -9.56
CA GLN A 55 -9.08 -4.05 -8.45
C GLN A 55 -7.72 -3.60 -8.97
N ILE A 56 -6.98 -4.46 -9.66
CA ILE A 56 -5.65 -4.15 -10.22
C ILE A 56 -5.69 -2.91 -11.12
N ILE A 57 -6.67 -2.82 -12.04
CA ILE A 57 -6.79 -1.66 -12.93
C ILE A 57 -7.12 -0.40 -12.13
N SER A 58 -8.07 -0.47 -11.21
CA SER A 58 -8.49 0.66 -10.38
C SER A 58 -7.35 1.15 -9.50
N LEU A 59 -6.65 0.25 -8.80
CA LEU A 59 -5.48 0.54 -7.98
C LEU A 59 -4.36 1.17 -8.80
N SER A 60 -4.11 0.67 -10.03
CA SER A 60 -3.10 1.24 -10.93
C SER A 60 -3.42 2.70 -11.28
N VAL A 61 -4.66 2.97 -11.68
CA VAL A 61 -5.11 4.31 -12.07
C VAL A 61 -5.08 5.27 -10.87
N LEU A 62 -5.65 4.87 -9.73
CA LEU A 62 -5.66 5.67 -8.52
C LEU A 62 -4.23 5.99 -8.05
N THR A 63 -3.35 4.99 -8.05
CA THR A 63 -1.94 5.17 -7.66
C THR A 63 -1.22 6.12 -8.59
N LEU A 64 -1.40 5.97 -9.91
CA LEU A 64 -0.76 6.85 -10.89
C LEU A 64 -1.24 8.29 -10.75
N ILE A 65 -2.55 8.51 -10.60
CA ILE A 65 -3.10 9.85 -10.33
C ILE A 65 -2.50 10.41 -9.03
N GLY A 66 -2.47 9.60 -7.96
CA GLY A 66 -1.91 9.99 -6.67
C GLY A 66 -0.44 10.37 -6.75
N ILE A 67 0.42 9.52 -7.34
CA ILE A 67 1.86 9.80 -7.46
C ILE A 67 2.11 11.04 -8.32
N PHE A 68 1.39 11.22 -9.44
CA PHE A 68 1.52 12.43 -10.26
C PHE A 68 1.10 13.67 -9.49
N ALA A 69 -0.05 13.64 -8.80
CA ALA A 69 -0.55 14.77 -8.03
C ALA A 69 0.44 15.14 -6.91
N LEU A 70 0.83 14.18 -6.08
CA LEU A 70 1.78 14.40 -4.99
C LEU A 70 3.13 14.90 -5.51
N TYR A 71 3.68 14.26 -6.54
CA TYR A 71 4.95 14.66 -7.13
C TYR A 71 4.90 16.09 -7.66
N PHE A 72 3.93 16.42 -8.51
CA PHE A 72 3.86 17.76 -9.10
C PHE A 72 3.50 18.84 -8.08
N ILE A 73 2.66 18.56 -7.08
CA ILE A 73 2.33 19.52 -6.03
C ILE A 73 3.55 19.77 -5.14
N PHE A 74 4.12 18.73 -4.53
CA PHE A 74 5.16 18.91 -3.52
C PHE A 74 6.52 19.24 -4.12
N ALA A 75 6.89 18.67 -5.27
CA ALA A 75 8.12 19.07 -5.95
C ALA A 75 8.02 20.51 -6.46
N TRP A 76 6.86 20.95 -6.97
CA TRP A 76 6.66 22.35 -7.37
C TRP A 76 6.71 23.30 -6.17
N LEU A 77 6.01 23.00 -5.08
CA LEU A 77 6.03 23.82 -3.87
C LEU A 77 7.46 23.95 -3.32
N SER A 78 8.17 22.83 -3.22
CA SER A 78 9.57 22.83 -2.78
C SER A 78 10.47 23.62 -3.75
N TYR A 79 10.31 23.41 -5.05
CA TYR A 79 11.05 24.14 -6.08
C TYR A 79 10.79 25.64 -6.00
N ARG A 80 9.54 26.06 -5.80
CA ARG A 80 9.13 27.47 -5.80
C ARG A 80 9.50 28.23 -4.53
N PHE A 81 9.39 27.58 -3.37
CA PHE A 81 9.45 28.25 -2.07
C PHE A 81 10.64 27.88 -1.20
N ILE A 82 11.25 26.70 -1.41
CA ILE A 82 12.33 26.18 -0.55
C ILE A 82 13.67 26.13 -1.30
N PHE A 83 13.65 25.77 -2.59
CA PHE A 83 14.86 25.55 -3.35
C PHE A 83 15.62 26.84 -3.67
N ASN A 84 16.91 26.86 -3.32
CA ASN A 84 17.81 27.95 -3.69
C ASN A 84 18.21 27.81 -5.16
N HIS A 85 17.66 28.68 -6.02
CA HIS A 85 17.90 28.65 -7.46
C HIS A 85 19.33 29.02 -7.86
N ASP A 86 20.12 29.66 -6.98
CA ASP A 86 21.54 29.91 -7.24
C ASP A 86 22.34 28.60 -7.39
N MET A 87 21.85 27.48 -6.82
CA MET A 87 22.45 26.15 -7.01
C MET A 87 22.50 25.71 -8.47
N MET A 88 21.62 26.25 -9.32
CA MET A 88 21.62 25.93 -10.76
C MET A 88 22.83 26.51 -11.51
N ARG A 89 23.57 27.44 -10.90
CA ARG A 89 24.83 27.98 -11.45
C ARG A 89 26.04 27.09 -11.13
N HIS A 90 25.87 26.08 -10.27
CA HIS A 90 26.96 25.19 -9.88
C HIS A 90 27.45 24.39 -11.11
N PRO A 91 28.77 24.21 -11.31
CA PRO A 91 29.33 23.55 -12.50
C PRO A 91 28.93 22.07 -12.66
N LYS A 92 28.45 21.43 -11.57
CA LYS A 92 27.90 20.06 -11.59
C LYS A 92 26.38 20.01 -11.82
N PHE A 93 25.72 21.15 -12.00
CA PHE A 93 24.32 21.21 -12.41
C PHE A 93 24.24 21.04 -13.93
N LEU A 94 23.55 20.00 -14.38
CA LEU A 94 23.55 19.60 -15.79
C LEU A 94 22.70 20.55 -16.65
N PRO A 95 23.03 20.72 -17.94
CA PRO A 95 22.15 21.41 -18.88
C PRO A 95 20.78 20.73 -18.93
N ASN A 96 19.70 21.51 -18.82
CA ASN A 96 18.31 21.03 -18.79
C ASN A 96 18.02 20.01 -17.66
N GLN A 97 18.78 20.03 -16.55
CA GLN A 97 18.65 19.03 -15.49
C GLN A 97 17.22 18.87 -14.97
N VAL A 98 16.50 19.98 -14.70
CA VAL A 98 15.11 19.93 -14.22
C VAL A 98 14.21 19.13 -15.17
N ARG A 99 14.31 19.36 -16.48
CA ARG A 99 13.55 18.60 -17.48
C ARG A 99 13.94 17.12 -17.47
N LEU A 100 15.23 16.82 -17.36
CA LEU A 100 15.73 15.45 -17.32
C LEU A 100 15.27 14.71 -16.06
N GLU A 101 15.30 15.37 -14.91
CA GLU A 101 14.79 14.84 -13.63
C GLU A 101 13.30 14.52 -13.74
N ILE A 102 12.48 15.49 -14.21
CA ILE A 102 11.03 15.28 -14.43
C ILE A 102 10.78 14.11 -15.38
N MET A 103 11.44 14.09 -16.56
CA MET A 103 11.25 13.02 -17.53
C MET A 103 11.67 11.65 -16.98
N THR A 104 12.69 11.61 -16.12
CA THR A 104 13.13 10.36 -15.49
C THR A 104 12.09 9.88 -14.48
N SER A 105 11.61 10.76 -13.59
CA SER A 105 10.56 10.46 -12.61
C SER A 105 9.27 9.98 -13.27
N VAL A 106 8.77 10.73 -14.26
CA VAL A 106 7.52 10.41 -14.97
C VAL A 106 7.58 9.07 -15.71
N ARG A 107 8.74 8.73 -16.29
CA ARG A 107 8.95 7.43 -16.93
C ARG A 107 9.07 6.29 -15.92
N ALA A 108 9.53 6.57 -14.70
CA ALA A 108 9.70 5.56 -13.68
C ALA A 108 8.38 5.13 -13.03
N PHE A 109 7.42 6.07 -12.89
CA PHE A 109 6.17 5.82 -12.15
C PHE A 109 5.40 4.59 -12.62
N PRO A 110 5.11 4.35 -13.92
CA PRO A 110 4.33 3.18 -14.32
C PRO A 110 4.97 1.84 -13.92
N VAL A 111 6.30 1.74 -14.05
CA VAL A 111 7.02 0.52 -13.69
C VAL A 111 7.10 0.36 -12.18
N MET A 112 7.33 1.44 -11.43
CA MET A 112 7.30 1.40 -9.96
C MET A 112 5.91 1.01 -9.44
N THR A 113 4.84 1.57 -10.02
CA THR A 113 3.46 1.20 -9.71
C THR A 113 3.27 -0.29 -9.96
N LEU A 114 3.65 -0.81 -11.14
CA LEU A 114 3.54 -2.23 -11.46
C LEU A 114 4.25 -3.13 -10.43
N LEU A 115 5.46 -2.78 -10.03
CA LEU A 115 6.21 -3.53 -9.02
C LEU A 115 5.57 -3.45 -7.62
N THR A 116 4.86 -2.36 -7.34
CA THR A 116 4.21 -2.12 -6.05
C THR A 116 2.81 -2.72 -5.96
N LEU A 117 2.12 -2.91 -7.09
CA LEU A 117 0.74 -3.43 -7.16
C LEU A 117 0.51 -4.72 -6.36
N PRO A 118 1.42 -5.72 -6.34
CA PRO A 118 1.22 -6.91 -5.53
C PRO A 118 1.04 -6.61 -4.04
N TRP A 119 1.71 -5.58 -3.50
CA TRP A 119 1.54 -5.16 -2.11
C TRP A 119 0.16 -4.54 -1.86
N PHE A 120 -0.32 -3.73 -2.81
CA PHE A 120 -1.63 -3.09 -2.73
C PHE A 120 -2.76 -4.10 -2.86
N GLU A 121 -2.63 -5.04 -3.79
CA GLU A 121 -3.58 -6.14 -3.94
C GLU A 121 -3.58 -7.03 -2.70
N ALA A 122 -2.41 -7.39 -2.18
CA ALA A 122 -2.31 -8.15 -0.94
C ALA A 122 -2.96 -7.41 0.24
N GLU A 123 -2.86 -6.09 0.30
CA GLU A 123 -3.57 -5.29 1.30
C GLU A 123 -5.09 -5.39 1.15
N VAL A 124 -5.63 -5.21 -0.06
CA VAL A 124 -7.07 -5.33 -0.35
C VAL A 124 -7.59 -6.75 -0.05
N LEU A 125 -6.76 -7.77 -0.29
CA LEU A 125 -7.07 -9.17 0.03
C LEU A 125 -6.89 -9.51 1.53
N GLY A 126 -6.56 -8.53 2.39
CA GLY A 126 -6.46 -8.72 3.83
C GLY A 126 -5.20 -9.47 4.30
N TYR A 127 -4.12 -9.43 3.52
CA TYR A 127 -2.79 -9.93 3.96
C TYR A 127 -2.01 -8.91 4.79
N SER A 128 -2.37 -7.62 4.70
CA SER A 128 -1.82 -6.56 5.53
C SER A 128 -2.39 -6.62 6.95
N LYS A 129 -1.63 -6.05 7.89
CA LYS A 129 -1.98 -5.90 9.31
C LYS A 129 -2.37 -4.48 9.67
N LEU A 130 -2.59 -3.64 8.67
CA LEU A 130 -3.22 -2.34 8.86
C LEU A 130 -4.63 -2.53 9.45
N TYR A 131 -5.07 -1.53 10.18
CA TYR A 131 -6.34 -1.52 10.89
C TYR A 131 -6.94 -0.11 10.74
N ASP A 132 -8.26 -0.02 10.63
CA ASP A 132 -8.93 1.24 10.25
C ASP A 132 -9.29 2.14 11.44
N GLY A 133 -9.21 1.62 12.67
CA GLY A 133 -9.75 2.28 13.87
C GLY A 133 -8.84 2.23 15.09
N LEU A 134 -8.97 3.23 15.95
CA LEU A 134 -8.22 3.31 17.22
C LEU A 134 -8.75 2.31 18.27
N ASP A 135 -9.91 1.74 18.06
CA ASP A 135 -10.54 0.73 18.92
C ASP A 135 -9.73 -0.56 18.97
N THR A 136 -8.93 -0.88 17.95
CA THR A 136 -8.14 -2.11 17.90
C THR A 136 -6.99 -2.09 18.91
N TYR A 137 -6.08 -1.11 18.82
CA TYR A 137 -4.88 -1.03 19.67
C TYR A 137 -4.74 0.25 20.51
N GLY A 138 -5.61 1.25 20.31
CA GLY A 138 -5.62 2.49 21.09
C GLY A 138 -4.54 3.51 20.70
N TRP A 139 -4.66 4.70 21.29
CA TRP A 139 -3.71 5.80 21.13
C TRP A 139 -2.26 5.46 21.50
N PRO A 140 -1.97 4.72 22.59
CA PRO A 140 -0.59 4.42 22.96
C PRO A 140 0.14 3.63 21.86
N TYR A 141 -0.53 2.64 21.27
CA TYR A 141 0.04 1.86 20.18
C TYR A 141 0.22 2.71 18.93
N LEU A 142 -0.74 3.57 18.57
CA LEU A 142 -0.58 4.49 17.43
C LEU A 142 0.66 5.38 17.58
N PHE A 143 0.85 6.00 18.74
CA PHE A 143 2.01 6.86 18.95
C PHE A 143 3.32 6.08 19.03
N ALA A 144 3.29 4.84 19.56
CA ALA A 144 4.46 3.96 19.57
C ALA A 144 4.79 3.39 18.17
N SER A 145 3.79 3.17 17.32
CA SER A 145 4.00 2.60 15.98
C SER A 145 4.69 3.57 15.04
N ILE A 146 4.55 4.89 15.23
CA ILE A 146 5.24 5.93 14.44
C ILE A 146 6.78 5.79 14.55
N PRO A 147 7.43 5.88 15.72
CA PRO A 147 8.87 5.70 15.82
C PRO A 147 9.31 4.29 15.47
N LEU A 148 8.51 3.25 15.77
CA LEU A 148 8.83 1.88 15.34
C LEU A 148 8.87 1.75 13.81
N PHE A 149 7.91 2.34 13.11
CA PHE A 149 7.86 2.39 11.65
C PHE A 149 9.08 3.13 11.09
N LEU A 150 9.40 4.29 11.65
CA LEU A 150 10.55 5.07 11.21
C LEU A 150 11.87 4.32 11.43
N LEU A 151 12.07 3.72 12.61
CA LEU A 151 13.29 2.96 12.91
C LEU A 151 13.42 1.71 12.04
N PHE A 152 12.32 0.98 11.84
CA PHE A 152 12.33 -0.21 10.99
C PHE A 152 12.64 0.15 9.53
N THR A 153 11.94 1.15 9.00
CA THR A 153 12.08 1.53 7.59
C THR A 153 13.45 2.15 7.33
N ASP A 154 13.94 3.05 8.19
CA ASP A 154 15.29 3.64 8.07
C ASP A 154 16.39 2.56 8.11
N TYR A 155 16.30 1.62 9.06
CA TYR A 155 17.27 0.53 9.16
C TYR A 155 17.28 -0.39 7.93
N CYS A 156 16.11 -0.76 7.42
CA CYS A 156 16.02 -1.60 6.23
C CYS A 156 16.46 -0.85 4.96
N ILE A 157 16.05 0.42 4.80
CA ILE A 157 16.45 1.27 3.67
C ILE A 157 17.95 1.48 3.66
N TYR A 158 18.58 1.65 4.83
CA TYR A 158 20.04 1.72 4.93
C TYR A 158 20.72 0.51 4.28
N TRP A 159 20.25 -0.70 4.57
CA TRP A 159 20.82 -1.92 3.98
C TRP A 159 20.53 -2.05 2.49
N VAL A 160 19.30 -1.74 2.07
CA VAL A 160 18.94 -1.71 0.64
C VAL A 160 19.84 -0.74 -0.11
N HIS A 161 20.01 0.48 0.41
CA HIS A 161 20.84 1.51 -0.19
C HIS A 161 22.31 1.10 -0.23
N ARG A 162 22.82 0.49 0.84
CA ARG A 162 24.17 -0.07 0.88
C ARG A 162 24.37 -1.16 -0.18
N TRP A 163 23.39 -2.02 -0.41
CA TRP A 163 23.44 -3.02 -1.48
C TRP A 163 23.34 -2.41 -2.88
N LEU A 164 22.55 -1.36 -3.05
CA LEU A 164 22.49 -0.60 -4.30
C LEU A 164 23.84 0.04 -4.68
N HIS A 165 24.75 0.21 -3.72
CA HIS A 165 26.12 0.66 -3.94
C HIS A 165 27.14 -0.46 -4.24
N VAL A 166 26.74 -1.74 -4.22
CA VAL A 166 27.58 -2.86 -4.69
C VAL A 166 27.90 -2.65 -6.18
N PRO A 167 29.16 -2.81 -6.66
CA PRO A 167 29.59 -2.29 -7.95
C PRO A 167 28.72 -2.68 -9.16
N PHE A 168 28.29 -3.93 -9.22
CA PHE A 168 27.40 -4.42 -10.29
C PHE A 168 26.01 -3.77 -10.21
N ILE A 169 25.38 -3.81 -9.04
CA ILE A 169 24.04 -3.26 -8.80
C ILE A 169 24.04 -1.74 -9.01
N TYR A 170 25.06 -1.06 -8.50
CA TYR A 170 25.25 0.37 -8.68
C TYR A 170 25.27 0.75 -10.15
N LYS A 171 26.08 0.07 -10.96
CA LYS A 171 26.22 0.40 -12.39
C LYS A 171 24.90 0.30 -13.14
N VAL A 172 24.06 -0.68 -12.79
CA VAL A 172 22.79 -0.97 -13.47
C VAL A 172 21.64 -0.12 -12.93
N LEU A 173 21.46 -0.07 -11.61
CA LEU A 173 20.26 0.48 -10.98
C LEU A 173 20.48 1.87 -10.36
N HIS A 174 21.59 2.06 -9.62
CA HIS A 174 21.72 3.22 -8.74
C HIS A 174 22.53 4.39 -9.34
N LYS A 175 23.41 4.12 -10.30
CA LYS A 175 24.19 5.14 -11.02
C LYS A 175 23.31 6.22 -11.68
N PRO A 176 22.15 5.90 -12.32
CA PRO A 176 21.24 6.91 -12.83
C PRO A 176 20.78 7.92 -11.77
N HIS A 177 20.53 7.48 -10.54
CA HIS A 177 20.16 8.35 -9.42
C HIS A 177 21.32 9.27 -9.01
N HIS A 178 22.53 8.72 -8.89
CA HIS A 178 23.74 9.49 -8.54
C HIS A 178 24.23 10.46 -9.62
N LYS A 179 23.57 10.50 -10.78
CA LYS A 179 23.84 11.49 -11.82
C LYS A 179 23.52 12.92 -11.35
N TRP A 180 22.54 13.09 -10.48
CA TRP A 180 22.04 14.40 -10.02
C TRP A 180 22.83 14.88 -8.81
N ILE A 181 24.11 15.22 -9.00
CA ILE A 181 25.01 15.59 -7.89
C ILE A 181 24.51 16.84 -7.14
N ILE A 182 23.93 17.80 -7.87
CA ILE A 182 23.22 18.95 -7.30
C ILE A 182 21.74 18.77 -7.60
N PRO A 183 21.00 17.99 -6.79
CA PRO A 183 19.62 17.65 -7.09
C PRO A 183 18.72 18.88 -6.99
N SER A 184 17.77 19.05 -7.91
CA SER A 184 16.62 19.91 -7.68
C SER A 184 15.49 19.10 -7.00
N PRO A 185 14.45 19.73 -6.42
CA PRO A 185 13.29 19.02 -5.88
C PRO A 185 12.61 18.03 -6.85
N TRP A 186 12.75 18.26 -8.16
CA TRP A 186 12.23 17.37 -9.20
C TRP A 186 13.01 16.03 -9.30
N SER A 187 14.19 15.94 -8.69
CA SER A 187 14.99 14.70 -8.66
C SER A 187 14.47 13.64 -7.68
N SER A 188 13.46 13.96 -6.86
CA SER A 188 12.96 13.08 -5.77
C SER A 188 12.65 11.65 -6.22
N HIS A 189 12.22 11.47 -7.47
CA HIS A 189 11.93 10.17 -8.07
C HIS A 189 12.71 9.91 -9.37
N ALA A 190 13.77 10.67 -9.62
CA ALA A 190 14.56 10.58 -10.84
C ALA A 190 15.60 9.44 -10.76
N PHE A 191 15.13 8.21 -10.53
CA PHE A 191 15.96 7.02 -10.39
C PHE A 191 15.44 5.86 -11.24
N HIS A 192 16.20 4.77 -11.30
CA HIS A 192 15.74 3.55 -11.97
C HIS A 192 14.50 2.99 -11.23
N PRO A 193 13.45 2.50 -11.92
CA PRO A 193 12.23 2.06 -11.23
C PRO A 193 12.47 0.98 -10.17
N VAL A 194 13.34 0.02 -10.47
CA VAL A 194 13.71 -1.05 -9.53
C VAL A 194 14.51 -0.51 -8.34
N ASP A 195 15.30 0.55 -8.50
CA ASP A 195 15.99 1.21 -7.40
C ASP A 195 14.96 1.81 -6.42
N GLY A 196 14.04 2.61 -6.94
CA GLY A 196 12.94 3.18 -6.16
C GLY A 196 12.07 2.12 -5.48
N TYR A 197 11.73 1.05 -6.20
CA TYR A 197 10.95 -0.06 -5.65
C TYR A 197 11.69 -0.76 -4.50
N LEU A 198 12.98 -1.10 -4.68
CA LEU A 198 13.74 -1.76 -3.63
C LEU A 198 13.80 -0.92 -2.36
N GLN A 199 13.97 0.40 -2.51
CA GLN A 199 13.94 1.33 -1.37
C GLN A 199 12.55 1.49 -0.76
N SER A 200 11.46 1.21 -1.49
CA SER A 200 10.09 1.27 -0.96
C SER A 200 9.61 -0.02 -0.29
N VAL A 201 10.22 -1.16 -0.59
CA VAL A 201 9.86 -2.48 -0.02
C VAL A 201 9.74 -2.47 1.51
N PRO A 202 10.63 -1.82 2.29
CA PRO A 202 10.49 -1.77 3.75
C PRO A 202 9.17 -1.18 4.25
N TYR A 203 8.59 -0.20 3.55
CA TYR A 203 7.30 0.39 3.91
C TYR A 203 6.16 -0.66 3.86
N HIS A 204 6.20 -1.53 2.84
CA HIS A 204 5.21 -2.59 2.66
C HIS A 204 5.48 -3.80 3.55
N LEU A 205 6.76 -4.13 3.80
CA LEU A 205 7.12 -5.22 4.70
C LEU A 205 6.63 -4.97 6.13
N PHE A 206 6.73 -3.72 6.61
CA PHE A 206 6.31 -3.38 7.97
C PHE A 206 4.86 -3.78 8.25
N THR A 207 3.98 -3.65 7.26
CA THR A 207 2.55 -3.94 7.43
C THR A 207 2.20 -5.42 7.24
N VAL A 208 3.07 -6.26 6.68
CA VAL A 208 2.79 -7.70 6.47
C VAL A 208 3.57 -8.62 7.40
N ILE A 209 4.64 -8.13 8.04
CA ILE A 209 5.50 -8.94 8.91
C ILE A 209 4.73 -9.49 10.10
N ASN A 210 5.00 -10.76 10.42
CA ASN A 210 4.31 -11.46 11.48
C ASN A 210 4.68 -10.87 12.86
N GLY A 211 3.69 -10.75 13.73
CA GLY A 211 3.82 -10.13 15.04
C GLY A 211 3.75 -11.19 16.13
N PRO A 212 4.17 -10.87 17.36
CA PRO A 212 4.22 -11.82 18.48
C PRO A 212 2.87 -12.49 18.75
N ALA A 213 1.76 -11.78 18.54
CA ALA A 213 0.42 -12.30 18.78
C ALA A 213 0.08 -13.58 17.97
N HIS A 214 0.54 -13.70 16.73
CA HIS A 214 0.30 -14.92 15.95
C HIS A 214 1.09 -16.11 16.51
N HIS A 215 2.32 -15.87 16.95
CA HIS A 215 3.18 -16.87 17.59
C HIS A 215 2.68 -17.24 19.00
N THR A 216 2.06 -16.30 19.71
CA THR A 216 1.32 -16.59 20.96
C THR A 216 0.19 -17.59 20.69
N LEU A 217 -0.62 -17.38 19.63
CA LEU A 217 -1.66 -18.35 19.26
C LEU A 217 -1.07 -19.72 18.88
N HIS A 218 0.09 -19.75 18.21
CA HIS A 218 0.80 -21.01 17.95
C HIS A 218 1.13 -21.75 19.25
N HIS A 219 1.64 -21.06 20.27
CA HIS A 219 1.91 -21.69 21.58
C HIS A 219 0.65 -22.11 22.36
N ILE A 220 -0.49 -21.46 22.13
CA ILE A 220 -1.76 -21.81 22.81
C ILE A 220 -2.41 -23.03 22.14
N TYR A 221 -2.46 -23.05 20.82
CA TYR A 221 -3.24 -24.03 20.06
C TYR A 221 -2.40 -25.13 19.40
N PHE A 222 -1.07 -24.93 19.24
CA PHE A 222 -0.08 -25.83 18.63
C PHE A 222 -0.32 -26.23 17.15
N THR A 223 -1.48 -25.92 16.59
CA THR A 223 -1.92 -26.38 15.25
C THR A 223 -2.09 -25.25 14.25
N VAL A 224 -1.79 -24.00 14.64
CA VAL A 224 -2.00 -22.80 13.85
C VAL A 224 -0.75 -21.93 13.81
N ASN A 225 -0.64 -21.05 12.82
CA ASN A 225 0.38 -20.00 12.69
C ASN A 225 1.83 -20.51 12.81
N TYR A 226 2.21 -21.50 12.00
CA TYR A 226 3.57 -22.05 11.97
C TYR A 226 4.61 -21.06 11.40
N GLY A 227 4.18 -20.06 10.63
CA GLY A 227 5.04 -19.06 10.02
C GLY A 227 5.58 -18.03 11.02
N GLN A 228 6.92 -17.95 11.13
CA GLN A 228 7.60 -17.03 12.05
C GLN A 228 7.41 -15.56 11.69
N TYR A 229 7.67 -15.19 10.43
CA TYR A 229 7.73 -13.79 9.99
C TYR A 229 6.68 -13.43 8.94
N PHE A 230 6.04 -14.41 8.32
CA PHE A 230 5.01 -14.16 7.33
C PHE A 230 3.89 -15.18 7.49
N THR A 231 2.67 -14.78 7.09
CA THR A 231 1.46 -15.58 7.26
C THR A 231 1.03 -16.29 5.97
N TRP A 232 1.73 -16.06 4.85
CA TRP A 232 1.33 -16.59 3.54
C TRP A 232 1.31 -18.13 3.52
N ALA A 233 2.32 -18.78 4.11
CA ALA A 233 2.40 -20.24 4.15
C ALA A 233 1.25 -20.83 4.99
N ASP A 234 0.90 -20.17 6.11
CA ASP A 234 -0.23 -20.57 6.93
C ASP A 234 -1.58 -20.40 6.21
N ARG A 235 -1.71 -19.35 5.38
CA ARG A 235 -2.93 -19.13 4.60
C ARG A 235 -3.08 -20.17 3.49
N VAL A 236 -2.00 -20.48 2.78
CA VAL A 236 -1.98 -21.53 1.75
C VAL A 236 -2.20 -22.91 2.37
N GLY A 237 -1.61 -23.17 3.53
CA GLY A 237 -1.72 -24.43 4.26
C GLY A 237 -2.97 -24.57 5.14
N ASN A 238 -3.88 -23.58 5.13
CA ASN A 238 -5.08 -23.53 5.96
C ASN A 238 -4.82 -23.68 7.48
N SER A 239 -3.67 -23.20 7.96
CA SER A 239 -3.27 -23.12 9.37
C SER A 239 -3.27 -21.70 9.92
N TYR A 240 -3.75 -20.72 9.13
CA TYR A 240 -3.81 -19.33 9.55
C TYR A 240 -4.90 -19.08 10.60
N ARG A 241 -4.55 -18.38 11.67
CA ARG A 241 -5.50 -17.90 12.68
C ARG A 241 -5.19 -16.46 13.09
N GLN A 242 -6.14 -15.57 12.85
CA GLN A 242 -6.05 -14.17 13.23
C GLN A 242 -6.01 -14.01 14.76
N PRO A 243 -5.09 -13.20 15.32
CA PRO A 243 -5.16 -12.76 16.70
C PRO A 243 -6.34 -11.82 16.91
N GLU A 244 -7.27 -12.24 17.74
CA GLU A 244 -8.43 -11.46 18.17
C GLU A 244 -8.36 -11.21 19.68
N LYS A 245 -8.93 -10.10 20.15
CA LYS A 245 -8.97 -9.77 21.59
C LYS A 245 -9.65 -10.86 22.43
N SER A 246 -10.66 -11.53 21.86
CA SER A 246 -11.37 -12.67 22.46
C SER A 246 -10.46 -13.86 22.77
N LEU A 247 -9.33 -13.97 22.08
CA LEU A 247 -8.36 -15.05 22.23
C LEU A 247 -7.19 -14.69 23.17
N ASP A 248 -7.23 -13.51 23.80
CA ASP A 248 -6.20 -13.07 24.73
C ASP A 248 -6.28 -13.86 26.06
N PRO A 249 -5.24 -14.60 26.47
CA PRO A 249 -5.21 -15.33 27.73
C PRO A 249 -5.46 -14.45 28.98
N LEU A 250 -5.23 -13.13 28.89
CA LEU A 250 -5.53 -12.20 29.99
C LEU A 250 -7.01 -12.21 30.38
N LEU A 251 -7.91 -12.48 29.43
CA LEU A 251 -9.35 -12.58 29.72
C LEU A 251 -9.65 -13.70 30.71
N GLU A 252 -8.97 -14.85 30.59
CA GLU A 252 -9.15 -15.97 31.53
C GLU A 252 -8.66 -15.62 32.94
N VAL A 253 -7.57 -14.86 33.03
CA VAL A 253 -7.02 -14.40 34.32
C VAL A 253 -8.00 -13.44 34.99
N GLN A 254 -8.55 -12.48 34.26
CA GLN A 254 -9.53 -11.51 34.76
C GLN A 254 -10.82 -12.20 35.24
N LEU A 255 -11.33 -13.16 34.47
CA LEU A 255 -12.52 -13.94 34.85
C LEU A 255 -12.29 -14.77 36.12
N LYS A 256 -11.08 -15.32 36.32
CA LYS A 256 -10.72 -16.06 37.55
C LYS A 256 -10.51 -15.14 38.76
N GLY A 257 -9.98 -13.93 38.55
CA GLY A 257 -9.81 -12.93 39.61
C GLY A 257 -11.15 -12.46 40.17
N ASN A 258 -12.10 -12.11 39.31
CA ASN A 258 -13.42 -11.62 39.72
C ASN A 258 -14.25 -12.68 40.48
N LYS A 259 -13.99 -13.97 40.24
CA LYS A 259 -14.63 -15.08 40.99
C LYS A 259 -14.05 -15.32 42.39
N LYS A 260 -12.88 -14.76 42.72
CA LYS A 260 -12.27 -14.89 44.05
C LYS A 260 -12.63 -13.74 45.00
N GLU A 261 -13.15 -12.64 44.46
CA GLU A 261 -13.58 -11.46 45.22
C GLU A 261 -15.09 -11.45 45.54
N GLN A 262 -15.83 -12.46 45.07
CA GLN A 262 -17.22 -12.76 45.44
C GLN A 262 -17.27 -13.93 46.41
#